data_AF-A0A840P6Y6-F1
#
_entry.id   AF-A0A840P6Y6-F1
#
_cell.length_a   1.000
_cell.length_b   1.000
_cell.length_c   1.000
_cell.angle_alpha   90.00
_cell.angle_beta   90.00
_cell.angle_gamma   90.00
#
_symmetry.space_group_name_H-M   'P 1'
#
loop_
_entity.id
_entity.type
_entity.pdbx_description
1 polymer ?
#
loop_
_entity_poly.entity_id
_entity_poly.type
_entity_poly.pdbx_seq_one_letter_code
_entity_poly.pdbx_strand_id
1 'polypeptide(L)'
;MRRYGVAVDIVLAVAGIALDVLVSFESWGVPSAPAWLGLTLSVLVGGAMGFVRRWPGPVSFYLSGQLVLTDQLGAYTVNSVQILVPIALGALAYQSRWRWIAPAALCGAGATALNIADPGVAFTTPGWFYSAAAALVPVIVGRYLRGSEGRLPEGEAQGFGPDVLLAGGGVALSVLGTWREWHTGGLPVSVNGLLVVLAGLSLGVVRRMPGMVFLIQALILLVADSYAMKAADTLQGMLMVTVAVFAMRASWGWTGVVYLAACGVTALTLVDHPSQVTAWRAFLLMTMVATPVVIGRYLRGRRLAAELERTMTREAEKHIAARMRADRLAERERIARDVHDIVAHHVGAMVLRAGAAQYALPPGPVADALADIRATGHQVLEDLRGLLNVLRDPDPPDDLPLAEPADLVVDAVERMTAAGLRIKLDLDPKTAHAPLVVSTSAARIVQEALTNVLKHAGPGTDVEVRLALERRRLVVEVDNGPPAAPPAGLPSSGQGIPGMRERAAALGGTLIARPRPGGGWSLIATLPLGDTPPGPLLGDSCRITRTMGERR
;
A
#
# COMPACT_ATOMS: atom_id res chain seq x y z
N MET A 1 25.97 6.60 -2.32
CA MET A 1 25.81 5.99 -3.66
C MET A 1 26.82 6.46 -4.73
N ARG A 2 27.41 7.68 -4.69
CA ARG A 2 28.42 8.13 -5.69
C ARG A 2 29.77 7.40 -5.66
N ARG A 3 30.29 6.99 -4.48
CA ARG A 3 31.60 6.28 -4.36
C ARG A 3 31.59 4.85 -4.93
N TYR A 4 30.44 4.16 -4.93
CA TYR A 4 30.28 2.84 -5.58
C TYR A 4 30.13 2.92 -7.11
N GLY A 5 30.02 4.13 -7.68
CA GLY A 5 29.94 4.32 -9.13
C GLY A 5 31.22 3.89 -9.84
N VAL A 6 32.36 4.41 -9.38
CA VAL A 6 33.67 4.24 -10.03
C VAL A 6 34.14 2.78 -10.01
N ALA A 7 33.96 2.06 -8.90
CA ALA A 7 34.36 0.66 -8.80
C ALA A 7 33.61 -0.23 -9.81
N VAL A 8 32.30 -0.02 -9.96
CA VAL A 8 31.49 -0.77 -10.92
C VAL A 8 31.85 -0.39 -12.37
N ASP A 9 32.15 0.89 -12.62
CA ASP A 9 32.57 1.36 -13.94
C ASP A 9 33.92 0.72 -14.34
N ILE A 10 34.87 0.60 -13.41
CA ILE A 10 36.15 -0.13 -13.64
C ILE A 10 35.88 -1.61 -13.91
N VAL A 11 35.02 -2.26 -13.13
CA VAL A 11 34.68 -3.68 -13.32
C VAL A 11 34.06 -3.92 -14.70
N LEU A 12 33.17 -3.03 -15.16
CA LEU A 12 32.56 -3.13 -16.49
C LEU A 12 33.59 -2.95 -17.61
N ALA A 13 34.53 -2.02 -17.46
CA ALA A 13 35.64 -1.85 -18.40
C ALA A 13 36.53 -3.10 -18.44
N VAL A 14 36.97 -3.60 -17.29
CA VAL A 14 37.82 -4.80 -17.21
C VAL A 14 37.10 -6.03 -17.78
N ALA A 15 35.81 -6.20 -17.47
CA ALA A 15 35.01 -7.30 -18.01
C ALA A 15 34.83 -7.21 -19.54
N GLY A 16 34.58 -6.00 -20.07
CA GLY A 16 34.49 -5.78 -21.51
C GLY A 16 35.81 -6.09 -22.22
N ILE A 17 36.95 -5.66 -21.65
CA ILE A 17 38.28 -5.93 -22.19
C ILE A 17 38.57 -7.43 -22.13
N ALA A 18 38.32 -8.06 -20.98
CA ALA A 18 38.53 -9.49 -20.80
C ALA A 18 37.69 -10.32 -21.78
N LEU A 19 36.42 -9.95 -21.98
CA LEU A 19 35.54 -10.59 -22.97
C LEU A 19 36.12 -10.48 -24.38
N ASP A 20 36.55 -9.28 -24.78
CA ASP A 20 37.07 -9.06 -26.12
C ASP A 20 38.38 -9.82 -26.37
N VAL A 21 39.29 -9.80 -25.39
CA VAL A 21 40.51 -10.61 -25.42
C VAL A 21 40.15 -12.10 -25.54
N LEU A 22 39.19 -12.58 -24.76
CA LEU A 22 38.73 -13.98 -24.80
C LEU A 22 38.32 -14.43 -26.20
N VAL A 23 37.48 -13.61 -26.84
CA VAL A 23 36.83 -13.92 -28.11
C VAL A 23 37.80 -13.78 -29.28
N SER A 24 38.79 -12.88 -29.15
CA SER A 24 39.70 -12.52 -30.23
C SER A 24 41.08 -13.18 -30.12
N PHE A 25 41.42 -13.81 -28.99
CA PHE A 25 42.79 -14.26 -28.72
C PHE A 25 43.33 -15.28 -29.73
N GLU A 26 42.51 -16.25 -30.16
CA GLU A 26 42.95 -17.31 -31.08
C GLU A 26 43.28 -16.77 -32.48
N SER A 27 42.81 -15.56 -32.81
CA SER A 27 43.05 -14.92 -34.09
C SER A 27 44.14 -13.84 -34.01
N TRP A 28 44.83 -13.70 -32.88
CA TRP A 28 46.01 -12.84 -32.76
C TRP A 28 47.27 -13.53 -33.29
N GLY A 29 48.08 -12.84 -34.10
CA GLY A 29 49.36 -13.36 -34.59
C GLY A 29 49.32 -14.09 -35.93
N VAL A 30 48.22 -13.97 -36.68
CA VAL A 30 48.14 -14.33 -38.11
C VAL A 30 49.00 -13.34 -38.91
N PRO A 31 49.66 -13.72 -40.04
CA PRO A 31 50.55 -12.84 -40.83
C PRO A 31 50.00 -11.45 -41.21
N SER A 32 48.69 -11.22 -41.10
CA SER A 32 48.00 -9.97 -41.38
C SER A 32 48.03 -8.93 -40.25
N ALA A 33 48.30 -9.27 -38.98
CA ALA A 33 48.35 -8.27 -37.91
C ALA A 33 49.14 -8.68 -36.64
N PRO A 34 49.95 -7.77 -36.05
CA PRO A 34 50.75 -8.05 -34.87
C PRO A 34 49.92 -8.07 -33.56
N ALA A 35 50.32 -8.91 -32.59
CA ALA A 35 49.57 -9.16 -31.35
C ALA A 35 49.31 -7.91 -30.48
N TRP A 36 50.18 -6.90 -30.52
CA TRP A 36 49.97 -5.64 -29.79
C TRP A 36 48.78 -4.83 -30.32
N LEU A 37 48.46 -4.97 -31.62
CA LEU A 37 47.31 -4.31 -32.24
C LEU A 37 46.01 -4.93 -31.71
N GLY A 38 45.96 -6.26 -31.57
CA GLY A 38 44.83 -7.00 -30.98
C GLY A 38 44.53 -6.52 -29.56
N LEU A 39 45.54 -6.48 -28.69
CA LEU A 39 45.39 -5.99 -27.31
C LEU A 39 44.91 -4.52 -27.26
N THR A 40 45.43 -3.67 -28.14
CA THR A 40 45.04 -2.25 -28.19
C THR A 40 43.57 -2.09 -28.58
N LEU A 41 43.12 -2.85 -29.59
CA LEU A 41 41.71 -2.87 -30.00
C LEU A 41 40.80 -3.41 -28.89
N SER A 42 41.22 -4.45 -28.16
CA SER A 42 40.46 -4.97 -27.02
C SER A 42 40.30 -3.97 -25.89
N VAL A 43 41.34 -3.19 -25.60
CA VAL A 43 41.26 -2.12 -24.60
C VAL A 43 40.30 -1.03 -25.04
N LEU A 44 40.33 -0.64 -26.32
CA LEU A 44 39.46 0.40 -26.87
C LEU A 44 37.98 -0.02 -26.92
N VAL A 45 37.71 -1.23 -27.43
CA VAL A 45 36.37 -1.81 -27.53
C VAL A 45 35.80 -2.12 -26.13
N GLY A 46 36.52 -2.92 -25.36
CA GLY A 46 36.07 -3.37 -24.05
C GLY A 46 36.03 -2.26 -23.00
N GLY A 47 37.00 -1.34 -23.05
CA GLY A 47 37.10 -0.23 -22.10
C GLY A 47 35.92 0.75 -22.17
N ALA A 48 35.29 0.88 -23.34
CA ALA A 48 34.10 1.71 -23.53
C ALA A 48 32.95 1.33 -22.59
N MET A 49 32.87 0.06 -22.17
CA MET A 49 31.84 -0.43 -21.25
C MET A 49 31.92 0.19 -19.85
N GLY A 50 33.09 0.72 -19.45
CA GLY A 50 33.19 1.49 -18.20
C GLY A 50 32.36 2.77 -18.20
N PHE A 51 32.06 3.32 -19.38
CA PHE A 51 31.27 4.55 -19.53
C PHE A 51 29.78 4.28 -19.74
N VAL A 52 29.37 3.03 -19.97
CA VAL A 52 27.99 2.68 -20.37
C VAL A 52 26.94 3.17 -19.38
N ARG A 53 27.27 3.22 -18.08
CA ARG A 53 26.33 3.66 -17.03
C ARG A 53 26.13 5.17 -17.00
N ARG A 54 27.10 5.95 -17.47
CA ARG A 54 27.06 7.42 -17.44
C ARG A 54 26.66 8.01 -18.79
N TRP A 55 27.13 7.38 -19.87
CA TRP A 55 26.97 7.87 -21.24
C TRP A 55 26.59 6.72 -22.20
N PRO A 56 25.46 6.02 -21.99
CA PRO A 56 25.09 4.85 -22.80
C PRO A 56 24.88 5.18 -24.28
N GLY A 57 24.46 6.41 -24.61
CA GLY A 57 24.25 6.87 -25.98
C GLY A 57 25.56 6.95 -26.76
N PRO A 58 26.52 7.79 -26.34
CA PRO A 58 27.84 7.87 -26.95
C PRO A 58 28.54 6.52 -27.05
N VAL A 59 28.44 5.66 -26.02
CA VAL A 59 29.02 4.31 -26.04
C VAL A 59 28.37 3.44 -27.13
N SER A 60 27.05 3.50 -27.29
CA SER A 60 26.34 2.74 -28.34
C SER A 60 26.77 3.16 -29.75
N PHE A 61 26.90 4.47 -30.00
CA PHE A 61 27.40 4.97 -31.29
C PHE A 61 28.86 4.61 -31.53
N TYR A 62 29.70 4.74 -30.51
CA TYR A 62 31.12 4.38 -30.58
C TYR A 62 31.29 2.90 -30.95
N LEU A 63 30.60 2.00 -30.24
CA LEU A 63 30.66 0.56 -30.52
C LEU A 63 30.08 0.22 -31.90
N SER A 64 29.02 0.89 -32.35
CA SER A 64 28.48 0.70 -33.70
C SER A 64 29.49 1.13 -34.78
N GLY A 65 30.23 2.22 -34.55
CA GLY A 65 31.32 2.65 -35.43
C GLY A 65 32.51 1.70 -35.40
N GLN A 66 32.88 1.18 -34.23
CA GLN A 66 33.90 0.14 -34.09
C GLN A 66 33.53 -1.11 -34.85
N LEU A 67 32.26 -1.56 -34.82
CA LEU A 67 31.81 -2.75 -35.53
C LEU A 67 32.08 -2.65 -37.04
N VAL A 68 31.77 -1.49 -37.64
CA VAL A 68 32.02 -1.23 -39.07
C VAL A 68 33.51 -1.14 -39.36
N LEU A 69 34.26 -0.46 -38.49
CA LEU A 69 35.70 -0.27 -38.68
C LEU A 69 36.47 -1.59 -38.57
N THR A 70 36.16 -2.40 -37.55
CA THR A 70 36.86 -3.66 -37.29
C THR A 70 36.50 -4.70 -38.34
N ASP A 71 35.28 -4.69 -38.84
CA ASP A 71 34.85 -5.50 -39.98
C ASP A 71 35.68 -5.23 -41.24
N GLN A 72 35.80 -3.96 -41.65
CA GLN A 72 36.57 -3.55 -42.84
C GLN A 72 38.07 -3.83 -42.72
N LEU A 73 38.61 -3.82 -41.50
CA LEU A 73 40.00 -4.15 -41.23
C LEU A 73 40.24 -5.67 -41.16
N GLY A 74 39.20 -6.50 -41.30
CA GLY A 74 39.28 -7.94 -41.03
C GLY A 74 39.72 -8.24 -39.59
N ALA A 75 39.45 -7.30 -38.68
CA ALA A 75 39.97 -7.30 -37.34
C ALA A 75 39.17 -8.23 -36.42
N TYR A 76 39.90 -8.84 -35.50
CA TYR A 76 39.49 -9.99 -34.70
C TYR A 76 38.42 -9.71 -33.63
N THR A 77 38.11 -8.44 -33.38
CA THR A 77 37.22 -7.98 -32.30
C THR A 77 35.76 -7.84 -32.72
N VAL A 78 35.43 -8.07 -33.99
CA VAL A 78 34.08 -7.97 -34.57
C VAL A 78 33.04 -8.73 -33.73
N ASN A 79 33.33 -9.97 -33.37
CA ASN A 79 32.41 -10.83 -32.60
C ASN A 79 32.10 -10.26 -31.21
N SER A 80 33.09 -9.68 -30.54
CA SER A 80 32.88 -9.05 -29.24
C SER A 80 32.08 -7.76 -29.35
N VAL A 81 32.34 -6.95 -30.38
CA VAL A 81 31.58 -5.70 -30.61
C VAL A 81 30.10 -6.01 -30.89
N GLN A 82 29.80 -7.08 -31.64
CA GLN A 82 28.43 -7.55 -31.86
C GLN A 82 27.70 -7.92 -30.56
N ILE A 83 28.42 -8.31 -29.50
CA ILE A 83 27.85 -8.58 -28.18
C ILE A 83 27.66 -7.29 -27.37
N LEU A 84 28.64 -6.38 -27.42
CA LEU A 84 28.65 -5.16 -26.61
C LEU A 84 27.64 -4.10 -27.08
N VAL A 85 27.38 -3.99 -28.40
CA VAL A 85 26.40 -3.05 -28.98
C VAL A 85 24.98 -3.27 -28.39
N PRO A 86 24.40 -4.50 -28.41
CA PRO A 86 23.13 -4.80 -27.75
C PRO A 86 23.08 -4.41 -26.27
N ILE A 87 24.14 -4.66 -25.51
CA ILE A 87 24.20 -4.35 -24.07
C ILE A 87 24.12 -2.83 -23.85
N ALA A 88 24.87 -2.06 -24.64
CA ALA A 88 24.84 -0.60 -24.58
C ALA A 88 23.46 -0.03 -24.97
N LEU A 89 22.81 -0.61 -25.99
CA LEU A 89 21.45 -0.24 -26.41
C LEU A 89 20.41 -0.53 -25.32
N GLY A 90 20.51 -1.68 -24.65
CA GLY A 90 19.64 -2.02 -23.52
C GLY A 90 19.79 -1.05 -22.35
N ALA A 91 21.04 -0.70 -22.01
CA ALA A 91 21.32 0.31 -20.98
C ALA A 91 20.79 1.70 -21.38
N LEU A 92 20.95 2.10 -22.64
CA LEU A 92 20.40 3.34 -23.19
C LEU A 92 18.87 3.36 -23.08
N ALA A 93 18.20 2.26 -23.45
CA ALA A 93 16.76 2.14 -23.44
C ALA A 93 16.15 2.22 -22.03
N TYR A 94 16.88 1.70 -21.05
CA TYR A 94 16.52 1.80 -19.64
C TYR A 94 16.66 3.23 -19.10
N GLN A 95 17.71 3.97 -19.47
CA GLN A 95 17.99 5.29 -18.87
C GLN A 95 17.39 6.48 -19.64
N SER A 96 17.26 6.40 -20.96
CA SER A 96 17.02 7.56 -21.84
C SER A 96 15.62 7.61 -22.46
N ARG A 97 15.26 8.76 -23.06
CA ARG A 97 13.99 8.94 -23.79
C ARG A 97 14.14 8.47 -25.25
N TRP A 98 13.01 8.19 -25.91
CA TRP A 98 12.94 7.64 -27.28
C TRP A 98 13.79 8.39 -28.32
N ARG A 99 13.94 9.72 -28.15
CA ARG A 99 14.80 10.58 -29.00
C ARG A 99 16.25 10.10 -29.14
N TRP A 100 16.81 9.45 -28.12
CA TRP A 100 18.18 8.93 -28.16
C TRP A 100 18.24 7.45 -28.53
N ILE A 101 17.17 6.72 -28.26
CA ILE A 101 17.10 5.26 -28.43
C ILE A 101 16.89 4.91 -29.90
N ALA A 102 15.97 5.58 -30.57
CA ALA A 102 15.70 5.36 -31.99
C ALA A 102 16.95 5.53 -32.88
N PRO A 103 17.71 6.64 -32.81
CA PRO A 103 18.90 6.80 -33.65
C PRO A 103 20.02 5.81 -33.28
N ALA A 104 20.24 5.53 -31.99
CA ALA A 104 21.25 4.55 -31.58
C ALA A 104 20.88 3.12 -32.03
N ALA A 105 19.61 2.73 -31.92
CA ALA A 105 19.13 1.42 -32.37
C ALA A 105 19.22 1.28 -33.90
N LEU A 106 18.89 2.33 -34.65
CA LEU A 106 19.08 2.37 -36.10
C LEU A 106 20.56 2.26 -36.49
N CYS A 107 21.45 2.99 -35.82
CA CYS A 107 22.89 2.88 -36.05
C CYS A 107 23.44 1.49 -35.71
N GLY A 108 23.04 0.90 -34.58
CA GLY A 108 23.46 -0.44 -34.19
C GLY A 108 22.96 -1.52 -35.15
N ALA A 109 21.68 -1.43 -35.57
CA ALA A 109 21.12 -2.32 -36.58
C ALA A 109 21.82 -2.15 -37.93
N GLY A 110 22.08 -0.91 -38.36
CA GLY A 110 22.79 -0.62 -39.60
C GLY A 110 24.22 -1.14 -39.59
N ALA A 111 24.96 -0.96 -38.50
CA ALA A 111 26.32 -1.47 -38.33
C ALA A 111 26.35 -3.01 -38.35
N THR A 112 25.40 -3.65 -37.69
CA THR A 112 25.25 -5.12 -37.70
C THR A 112 24.90 -5.61 -39.10
N ALA A 113 24.02 -4.90 -39.81
CA ALA A 113 23.66 -5.23 -41.19
C ALA A 113 24.86 -5.11 -42.12
N LEU A 114 25.64 -4.04 -42.01
CA LEU A 114 26.82 -3.84 -42.84
C LEU A 114 27.85 -4.94 -42.63
N ASN A 115 28.10 -5.31 -41.38
CA ASN A 115 29.07 -6.35 -41.04
C ASN A 115 28.62 -7.78 -41.46
N ILE A 116 27.32 -8.04 -41.53
CA ILE A 116 26.80 -9.31 -42.08
C ILE A 116 26.81 -9.30 -43.62
N ALA A 117 26.86 -8.12 -44.23
CA ALA A 117 26.88 -7.95 -45.68
C ALA A 117 28.30 -8.10 -46.24
N ASP A 118 28.70 -9.33 -46.55
CA ASP A 118 29.97 -9.58 -47.25
C ASP A 118 30.01 -8.84 -48.61
N PRO A 119 31.16 -8.23 -48.99
CA PRO A 119 31.29 -7.56 -50.28
C PRO A 119 31.12 -8.55 -51.44
N GLY A 120 30.01 -8.41 -52.18
CA GLY A 120 29.68 -9.23 -53.35
C GLY A 120 28.53 -10.22 -53.16
N VAL A 121 27.97 -10.35 -51.94
CA VAL A 121 26.82 -11.22 -51.65
C VAL A 121 25.57 -10.36 -51.41
N ALA A 122 24.44 -10.72 -52.04
CA ALA A 122 23.19 -9.98 -51.86
C ALA A 122 22.69 -10.06 -50.41
N PHE A 123 22.37 -8.90 -49.82
CA PHE A 123 21.91 -8.82 -48.44
C PHE A 123 20.54 -9.50 -48.28
N THR A 124 20.54 -10.68 -47.66
CA THR A 124 19.35 -11.55 -47.58
C THR A 124 18.33 -11.04 -46.53
N THR A 125 17.04 -11.35 -46.73
CA THR A 125 15.95 -11.03 -45.78
C THR A 125 16.25 -11.42 -44.31
N PRO A 126 16.96 -12.51 -44.01
CA PRO A 126 17.32 -12.86 -42.64
C PRO A 126 18.49 -12.05 -42.06
N GLY A 127 19.36 -11.49 -42.91
CA GLY A 127 20.35 -10.49 -42.48
C GLY A 127 19.67 -9.22 -41.97
N TRP A 128 18.61 -8.78 -42.65
CA TRP A 128 17.74 -7.70 -42.16
C TRP A 128 17.10 -8.03 -40.82
N PHE A 129 16.54 -9.24 -40.70
CA PHE A 129 15.87 -9.67 -39.50
C PHE A 129 16.84 -9.70 -38.30
N TYR A 130 17.99 -10.34 -38.44
CA TYR A 130 18.98 -10.47 -37.36
C TYR A 130 19.49 -9.10 -36.90
N SER A 131 19.80 -8.22 -37.85
CA SER A 131 20.27 -6.86 -37.58
C SER A 131 19.22 -6.02 -36.85
N ALA A 132 17.96 -6.15 -37.23
CA ALA A 132 16.85 -5.48 -36.55
C ALA A 132 16.61 -6.05 -35.15
N ALA A 133 16.62 -7.37 -34.99
CA ALA A 133 16.39 -8.05 -33.71
C ALA A 133 17.50 -7.73 -32.69
N ALA A 134 18.76 -7.69 -33.12
CA ALA A 134 19.91 -7.36 -32.29
C ALA A 134 19.81 -5.96 -31.64
N ALA A 135 19.13 -5.01 -32.31
CA ALA A 135 18.88 -3.69 -31.76
C ALA A 135 17.53 -3.57 -31.02
N LEU A 136 16.47 -4.18 -31.57
CA LEU A 136 15.11 -4.03 -31.05
C LEU A 136 14.90 -4.77 -29.72
N VAL A 137 15.41 -6.00 -29.59
CA VAL A 137 15.23 -6.83 -28.39
C VAL A 137 15.81 -6.16 -27.14
N PRO A 138 17.09 -5.71 -27.13
CA PRO A 138 17.64 -5.00 -25.97
C PRO A 138 16.87 -3.72 -25.63
N VAL A 139 16.36 -3.02 -26.64
CA VAL A 139 15.56 -1.80 -26.44
C VAL A 139 14.24 -2.10 -25.73
N ILE A 140 13.53 -3.16 -26.17
CA ILE A 140 12.30 -3.61 -25.53
C ILE A 140 12.57 -4.03 -24.08
N VAL A 141 13.62 -4.83 -23.86
CA VAL A 141 14.02 -5.30 -22.52
C VAL A 141 14.37 -4.13 -21.61
N GLY A 142 15.21 -3.20 -22.05
CA GLY A 142 15.59 -2.03 -21.27
C GLY A 142 14.39 -1.17 -20.88
N ARG A 143 13.42 -1.00 -21.79
CA ARG A 143 12.18 -0.25 -21.50
C ARG A 143 11.25 -0.97 -20.55
N TYR A 144 11.12 -2.28 -20.71
CA TYR A 144 10.36 -3.11 -19.80
C TYR A 144 10.91 -3.00 -18.38
N LEU A 145 12.23 -3.13 -18.22
CA LEU A 145 12.92 -2.98 -16.93
C LEU A 145 12.66 -1.59 -16.32
N ARG A 146 12.73 -0.51 -17.11
CA ARG A 146 12.43 0.84 -16.63
C ARG A 146 10.97 0.99 -16.18
N GLY A 147 10.04 0.42 -16.95
CA GLY A 147 8.61 0.45 -16.62
C GLY A 147 8.30 -0.27 -15.30
N SER A 148 9.05 -1.33 -15.00
CA SER A 148 8.88 -2.13 -13.78
C SER A 148 9.33 -1.43 -12.49
N GLU A 149 10.11 -0.36 -12.57
CA GLU A 149 10.57 0.39 -11.39
C GLU A 149 9.50 1.32 -10.80
N GLY A 150 8.48 1.69 -11.59
CA GLY A 150 7.46 2.66 -11.19
C GLY A 150 6.06 2.10 -10.93
N ARG A 151 5.80 0.83 -11.29
CA ARG A 151 4.49 0.20 -11.14
C ARG A 151 4.64 -1.26 -10.74
N LEU A 152 4.65 -1.52 -9.44
CA LEU A 152 4.22 -2.82 -8.94
C LEU A 152 3.26 -2.56 -7.77
N PRO A 153 1.97 -2.29 -8.04
CA PRO A 153 0.93 -2.72 -7.12
C PRO A 153 1.13 -4.22 -6.90
N GLU A 154 1.08 -4.67 -5.65
CA GLU A 154 1.43 -6.03 -5.21
C GLU A 154 0.66 -7.17 -5.94
N GLY A 155 -0.33 -6.86 -6.78
CA GLY A 155 -1.11 -7.82 -7.59
C GLY A 155 -0.67 -8.06 -9.04
N GLU A 156 0.01 -7.13 -9.73
CA GLU A 156 0.31 -7.30 -11.18
C GLU A 156 1.63 -8.05 -11.47
N ALA A 157 2.48 -8.24 -10.46
CA ALA A 157 3.69 -9.07 -10.57
C ALA A 157 3.39 -10.57 -10.83
N GLN A 158 2.13 -10.98 -10.65
CA GLN A 158 1.60 -12.33 -10.88
C GLN A 158 0.91 -12.51 -12.25
N GLY A 159 0.79 -11.45 -13.08
CA GLY A 159 0.19 -11.57 -14.41
C GLY A 159 1.04 -12.41 -15.37
N PHE A 160 0.40 -13.10 -16.33
CA PHE A 160 1.06 -13.89 -17.38
C PHE A 160 1.97 -13.08 -18.31
N GLY A 161 1.92 -11.74 -18.29
CA GLY A 161 2.65 -10.85 -19.22
C GLY A 161 4.16 -11.14 -19.36
N PRO A 162 4.97 -11.11 -18.29
CA PRO A 162 6.39 -11.44 -18.37
C PRO A 162 6.69 -12.89 -18.75
N ASP A 163 5.85 -13.84 -18.33
CA ASP A 163 6.00 -15.26 -18.69
C ASP A 163 5.78 -15.44 -20.21
N VAL A 164 4.76 -14.77 -20.77
CA VAL A 164 4.49 -14.74 -22.21
C VAL A 164 5.61 -14.03 -22.99
N LEU A 165 6.19 -12.96 -22.44
CA LEU A 165 7.32 -12.28 -23.07
C LEU A 165 8.59 -13.15 -23.09
N LEU A 166 8.86 -13.91 -22.03
CA LEU A 166 9.99 -14.84 -21.98
C LEU A 166 9.77 -16.01 -22.94
N ALA A 167 8.56 -16.57 -23.00
CA ALA A 167 8.21 -17.62 -23.96
C ALA A 167 8.30 -17.12 -25.40
N GLY A 168 7.64 -16.01 -25.72
CA GLY A 168 7.60 -15.44 -27.06
C GLY A 168 8.97 -14.95 -27.52
N GLY A 169 9.72 -14.27 -26.65
CA GLY A 169 11.09 -13.84 -26.91
C GLY A 169 12.04 -15.02 -27.07
N GLY A 170 11.88 -16.07 -26.25
CA GLY A 170 12.61 -17.32 -26.38
C GLY A 170 12.36 -17.98 -27.73
N VAL A 171 11.09 -18.25 -28.06
CA VAL A 171 10.72 -18.85 -29.35
C VAL A 171 11.22 -18.02 -30.52
N ALA A 172 11.07 -16.69 -30.46
CA ALA A 172 11.57 -15.81 -31.49
C ALA A 172 13.10 -15.95 -31.65
N LEU A 173 13.86 -15.83 -30.57
CA LEU A 173 15.33 -15.95 -30.60
C LEU A 173 15.76 -17.31 -31.17
N SER A 174 15.16 -18.39 -30.67
CA SER A 174 15.46 -19.76 -31.08
C SER A 174 15.14 -20.02 -32.54
N VAL A 175 13.93 -19.69 -32.99
CA VAL A 175 13.52 -19.90 -34.39
C VAL A 175 14.36 -19.05 -35.33
N LEU A 176 14.52 -17.77 -35.01
CA LEU A 176 15.18 -16.84 -35.92
C LEU A 176 16.70 -17.06 -35.99
N GLY A 177 17.30 -17.52 -34.89
CA GLY A 177 18.70 -17.93 -34.85
C GLY A 177 19.01 -19.21 -35.62
N THR A 178 18.04 -20.13 -35.79
CA THR A 178 18.34 -21.50 -36.24
C THR A 178 17.57 -21.98 -37.49
N TRP A 179 16.47 -21.33 -37.90
CA TRP A 179 15.56 -21.85 -38.93
C TRP A 179 16.20 -22.18 -40.29
N ARG A 180 17.24 -21.44 -40.68
CA ARG A 180 17.97 -21.67 -41.94
C ARG A 180 18.66 -23.03 -41.97
N GLU A 181 19.01 -23.51 -40.80
CA GLU A 181 19.86 -24.67 -40.58
C GLU A 181 19.06 -25.88 -40.14
N TRP A 182 17.73 -25.75 -40.07
CA TRP A 182 16.86 -26.89 -39.80
C TRP A 182 16.92 -27.95 -40.90
N HIS A 183 17.36 -27.57 -42.10
CA HIS A 183 17.62 -28.47 -43.23
C HIS A 183 19.00 -29.12 -43.17
N THR A 184 19.91 -28.61 -42.33
CA THR A 184 21.28 -29.11 -42.19
C THR A 184 21.36 -29.92 -40.90
N GLY A 185 21.27 -31.24 -41.01
CA GLY A 185 21.34 -32.15 -39.87
C GLY A 185 20.77 -33.53 -40.16
N GLY A 186 20.91 -34.46 -39.21
CA GLY A 186 20.39 -35.82 -39.32
C GLY A 186 18.88 -35.96 -39.04
N LEU A 187 18.25 -34.91 -38.51
CA LEU A 187 16.85 -34.91 -38.10
C LEU A 187 15.94 -34.24 -39.14
N PRO A 188 14.67 -34.67 -39.28
CA PRO A 188 13.70 -33.95 -40.09
C PRO A 188 13.51 -32.51 -39.62
N VAL A 189 13.28 -31.60 -40.57
CA VAL A 189 13.05 -30.15 -40.32
C VAL A 189 11.96 -29.92 -39.27
N SER A 190 10.89 -30.74 -39.28
CA SER A 190 9.79 -30.67 -38.32
C SER A 190 10.23 -30.98 -36.88
N VAL A 191 11.17 -31.91 -36.71
CA VAL A 191 11.71 -32.30 -35.39
C VAL A 191 12.65 -31.21 -34.86
N ASN A 192 13.54 -30.68 -35.71
CA ASN A 192 14.39 -29.54 -35.35
C ASN A 192 13.56 -28.32 -34.95
N GLY A 193 12.54 -27.98 -35.75
CA GLY A 193 11.64 -26.89 -35.42
C GLY A 193 10.90 -27.09 -34.11
N LEU A 194 10.44 -28.32 -33.84
CA LEU A 194 9.77 -28.64 -32.58
C LEU A 194 10.70 -28.48 -31.37
N LEU A 195 11.94 -28.99 -31.43
CA LEU A 195 12.91 -28.86 -30.34
C LEU A 195 13.23 -27.39 -30.02
N VAL A 196 13.44 -26.59 -31.06
CA VAL A 196 13.77 -25.16 -30.96
C VAL A 196 12.59 -24.36 -30.38
N VAL A 197 11.36 -24.65 -30.81
CA VAL A 197 10.14 -24.02 -30.27
C VAL A 197 9.91 -24.43 -28.82
N LEU A 198 10.07 -25.72 -28.48
CA LEU A 198 9.91 -26.21 -27.11
C LEU A 198 10.94 -25.59 -26.16
N ALA A 199 12.20 -25.46 -26.59
CA ALA A 199 13.22 -24.77 -25.82
C ALA A 199 12.84 -23.30 -25.54
N GLY A 200 12.36 -22.59 -26.56
CA GLY A 200 11.88 -21.21 -26.40
C GLY A 200 10.66 -21.09 -25.49
N LEU A 201 9.66 -21.96 -25.66
CA LEU A 201 8.45 -21.96 -24.82
C LEU A 201 8.76 -22.31 -23.36
N SER A 202 9.76 -23.16 -23.10
CA SER A 202 10.17 -23.54 -21.75
C SER A 202 10.57 -22.33 -20.89
N LEU A 203 11.10 -21.25 -21.51
CA LEU A 203 11.42 -20.01 -20.81
C LEU A 203 10.19 -19.31 -20.23
N GLY A 204 8.99 -19.57 -20.74
CA GLY A 204 7.77 -19.00 -20.17
C GLY A 204 7.49 -19.47 -18.75
N VAL A 205 7.96 -20.67 -18.39
CA VAL A 205 7.72 -21.27 -17.07
C VAL A 205 8.96 -21.15 -16.17
N VAL A 206 10.06 -20.55 -16.65
CA VAL A 206 11.34 -20.47 -15.95
C VAL A 206 11.23 -19.77 -14.59
N ARG A 207 10.30 -18.82 -14.45
CA ARG A 207 10.08 -18.11 -13.19
C ARG A 207 9.41 -18.98 -12.12
N ARG A 208 8.62 -19.97 -12.53
CA ARG A 208 7.84 -20.86 -11.64
C ARG A 208 8.62 -22.13 -11.32
N MET A 209 9.22 -22.75 -12.34
CA MET A 209 9.92 -24.03 -12.22
C MET A 209 11.32 -23.95 -12.86
N PRO A 210 12.24 -23.12 -12.33
CA PRO A 210 13.55 -22.90 -12.95
C PRO A 210 14.39 -24.19 -13.03
N GLY A 211 14.25 -25.11 -12.07
CA GLY A 211 14.97 -26.38 -12.08
C GLY A 211 14.51 -27.33 -13.18
N MET A 212 13.19 -27.43 -13.42
CA MET A 212 12.65 -28.25 -14.50
C MET A 212 13.03 -27.68 -15.87
N VAL A 213 12.96 -26.36 -16.03
CA VAL A 213 13.36 -25.68 -17.27
C VAL A 213 14.86 -25.87 -17.54
N PHE A 214 15.70 -25.82 -16.50
CA PHE A 214 17.14 -26.14 -16.62
C PHE A 214 17.37 -27.56 -17.15
N LEU A 215 16.69 -28.56 -16.58
CA LEU A 215 16.83 -29.95 -17.03
C LEU A 215 16.35 -30.14 -18.48
N ILE A 216 15.21 -29.55 -18.83
CA ILE A 216 14.67 -29.60 -20.20
C ILE A 216 15.64 -28.95 -21.18
N GLN A 217 16.16 -27.75 -20.88
CA GLN A 217 17.09 -27.06 -21.76
C GLN A 217 18.44 -27.77 -21.87
N ALA A 218 18.97 -28.32 -20.78
CA ALA A 218 20.18 -29.12 -20.81
C ALA A 218 20.02 -30.37 -21.70
N LEU A 219 18.88 -31.06 -21.59
CA LEU A 219 18.60 -32.22 -22.43
C LEU A 219 18.43 -31.84 -23.91
N ILE A 220 17.65 -30.80 -24.20
CA ILE A 220 17.46 -30.33 -25.58
C ILE A 220 18.79 -29.87 -26.18
N LEU A 221 19.66 -29.21 -25.39
CA LEU A 221 20.97 -28.77 -25.84
C LEU A 221 21.87 -29.96 -26.21
N LEU A 222 21.97 -30.99 -25.37
CA LEU A 222 22.78 -32.19 -25.65
C LEU A 222 22.27 -32.96 -26.90
N VAL A 223 20.95 -33.01 -27.08
CA VAL A 223 20.35 -33.59 -28.29
C VAL A 223 20.63 -32.71 -29.51
N ALA A 224 20.50 -31.39 -29.39
CA ALA A 224 20.76 -30.48 -30.50
C ALA A 224 22.24 -30.48 -30.91
N ASP A 225 23.16 -30.58 -29.97
CA ASP A 225 24.60 -30.63 -30.22
C ASP A 225 24.98 -31.82 -31.13
N SER A 226 24.40 -33.00 -30.86
CA SER A 226 24.67 -34.22 -31.62
C SER A 226 24.05 -34.26 -33.03
N TYR A 227 22.98 -33.50 -33.30
CA TYR A 227 22.22 -33.61 -34.56
C TYR A 227 22.09 -32.30 -35.34
N ALA A 228 22.37 -31.16 -34.72
CA ALA A 228 22.15 -29.80 -35.21
C ALA A 228 23.10 -28.81 -34.51
N MET A 229 24.43 -29.00 -34.65
CA MET A 229 25.49 -28.23 -33.96
C MET A 229 25.22 -26.72 -33.88
N LYS A 230 24.78 -26.08 -34.97
CA LYS A 230 24.56 -24.63 -34.98
C LYS A 230 23.29 -24.17 -34.23
N ALA A 231 22.32 -25.06 -34.02
CA ALA A 231 21.21 -24.79 -33.12
C ALA A 231 21.63 -24.85 -31.64
N ALA A 232 22.70 -25.59 -31.32
CA ALA A 232 23.23 -25.73 -29.97
C ALA A 232 23.72 -24.39 -29.41
N ASP A 233 24.37 -23.54 -30.20
CA ASP A 233 24.84 -22.21 -29.75
C ASP A 233 23.71 -21.31 -29.23
N THR A 234 22.59 -21.27 -29.96
CA THR A 234 21.42 -20.47 -29.56
C THR A 234 20.78 -21.04 -28.29
N LEU A 235 20.69 -22.37 -28.19
CA LEU A 235 20.17 -23.08 -27.03
C LEU A 235 21.07 -22.91 -25.79
N GLN A 236 22.38 -22.82 -25.98
CA GLN A 236 23.34 -22.54 -24.92
C GLN A 236 23.12 -21.15 -24.32
N GLY A 237 22.83 -20.14 -25.14
CA GLY A 237 22.42 -18.82 -24.66
C GLY A 237 21.18 -18.86 -23.78
N MET A 238 20.19 -19.69 -24.14
CA MET A 238 18.98 -19.88 -23.32
C MET A 238 19.26 -20.57 -22.00
N LEU A 239 20.13 -21.59 -22.02
CA LEU A 239 20.57 -22.28 -20.81
C LEU A 239 21.20 -21.29 -19.83
N MET A 240 22.03 -20.35 -20.32
CA MET A 240 22.62 -19.30 -19.50
C MET A 240 21.57 -18.37 -18.87
N VAL A 241 20.53 -17.99 -19.62
CA VAL A 241 19.40 -17.22 -19.07
C VAL A 241 18.69 -18.01 -17.97
N THR A 242 18.47 -19.30 -18.17
CA THR A 242 17.85 -20.18 -17.18
C THR A 242 18.70 -20.31 -15.92
N VAL A 243 20.03 -20.46 -16.05
CA VAL A 243 20.97 -20.48 -14.92
C VAL A 243 20.92 -19.17 -14.13
N ALA A 244 20.87 -18.01 -14.80
CA ALA A 244 20.73 -16.72 -14.12
C ALA A 244 19.43 -16.66 -13.31
N VAL A 245 18.29 -17.04 -13.91
CA VAL A 245 16.99 -17.04 -13.22
C VAL A 245 16.96 -18.05 -12.06
N PHE A 246 17.58 -19.22 -12.23
CA PHE A 246 17.70 -20.22 -11.17
C PHE A 246 18.51 -19.65 -9.99
N ALA A 247 19.67 -19.05 -10.26
CA ALA A 247 20.53 -18.45 -9.24
C ALA A 247 19.82 -17.32 -8.47
N MET A 248 18.90 -16.59 -9.11
CA MET A 248 18.07 -15.57 -8.44
C MET A 248 17.15 -16.15 -7.36
N ARG A 249 16.75 -17.42 -7.46
CA ARG A 249 15.71 -18.01 -6.59
C ARG A 249 16.23 -19.08 -5.65
N ALA A 250 17.19 -19.89 -6.09
CA ALA A 250 17.67 -21.07 -5.36
C ALA A 250 18.64 -20.73 -4.23
N SER A 251 18.80 -21.63 -3.26
CA SER A 251 19.79 -21.49 -2.18
C SER A 251 21.23 -21.61 -2.70
N TRP A 252 22.21 -21.27 -1.86
CA TRP A 252 23.63 -21.37 -2.20
C TRP A 252 24.05 -22.78 -2.63
N GLY A 253 23.61 -23.81 -1.90
CA GLY A 253 23.90 -25.21 -2.24
C GLY A 253 23.39 -25.60 -3.62
N TRP A 254 22.11 -25.37 -3.90
CA TRP A 254 21.51 -25.71 -5.19
C TRP A 254 22.06 -24.91 -6.37
N THR A 255 22.47 -23.66 -6.14
CA THR A 255 23.13 -22.88 -7.20
C THR A 255 24.51 -23.45 -7.52
N GLY A 256 25.24 -23.97 -6.53
CA GLY A 256 26.49 -24.69 -6.76
C GLY A 256 26.29 -25.96 -7.59
N VAL A 257 25.23 -26.73 -7.30
CA VAL A 257 24.85 -27.91 -8.09
C VAL A 257 24.54 -27.53 -9.54
N VAL A 258 23.70 -26.52 -9.76
CA VAL A 258 23.35 -26.06 -11.13
C VAL A 258 24.54 -25.46 -11.85
N TYR A 259 25.43 -24.76 -11.15
CA TYR A 259 26.68 -24.26 -11.72
C TYR A 259 27.55 -25.41 -12.23
N LEU A 260 27.81 -26.42 -11.41
CA LEU A 260 28.60 -27.59 -11.80
C LEU A 260 27.94 -28.37 -12.95
N ALA A 261 26.62 -28.56 -12.89
CA ALA A 261 25.87 -29.22 -13.96
C ALA A 261 25.93 -28.43 -15.27
N ALA A 262 25.77 -27.11 -15.23
CA ALA A 262 25.86 -26.24 -16.40
C ALA A 262 27.28 -26.24 -16.98
N CYS A 263 28.32 -26.24 -16.15
CA CYS A 263 29.70 -26.41 -16.60
C CYS A 263 29.91 -27.77 -17.27
N GLY A 264 29.36 -28.85 -16.70
CA GLY A 264 29.43 -30.19 -17.31
C GLY A 264 28.74 -30.27 -18.66
N VAL A 265 27.50 -29.75 -18.76
CA VAL A 265 26.76 -29.69 -20.03
C VAL A 265 27.52 -28.87 -21.07
N THR A 266 28.01 -27.68 -20.69
CA THR A 266 28.79 -26.82 -21.58
C THR A 266 30.10 -27.48 -22.01
N ALA A 267 30.76 -28.23 -21.13
CA ALA A 267 31.99 -28.92 -21.46
C ALA A 267 31.75 -30.06 -22.46
N LEU A 268 30.62 -30.77 -22.34
CA LEU A 268 30.23 -31.81 -23.27
C LEU A 268 29.91 -31.27 -24.67
N THR A 269 29.40 -30.04 -24.78
CA THR A 269 29.02 -29.43 -26.07
C THR A 269 30.14 -28.64 -26.74
N LEU A 270 31.10 -28.09 -25.98
CA LEU A 270 32.18 -27.27 -26.54
C LEU A 270 33.51 -28.03 -26.72
N VAL A 271 33.64 -29.26 -26.21
CA VAL A 271 34.90 -30.00 -26.20
C VAL A 271 34.73 -31.33 -26.95
N ASP A 272 35.06 -31.32 -28.25
CA ASP A 272 34.98 -32.52 -29.10
C ASP A 272 36.11 -33.53 -28.85
N HIS A 273 37.28 -33.05 -28.40
CA HIS A 273 38.48 -33.86 -28.24
C HIS A 273 39.21 -33.62 -26.91
N PRO A 274 39.73 -34.67 -26.24
CA PRO A 274 40.44 -34.53 -24.96
C PRO A 274 41.66 -33.60 -25.03
N SER A 275 42.31 -33.48 -26.20
CA SER A 275 43.45 -32.58 -26.42
C SER A 275 43.08 -31.10 -26.33
N GLN A 276 41.80 -30.76 -26.41
CA GLN A 276 41.29 -29.39 -26.28
C GLN A 276 41.07 -28.98 -24.81
N VAL A 277 41.15 -29.92 -23.86
CA VAL A 277 41.01 -29.66 -22.43
C VAL A 277 42.29 -29.03 -21.90
N THR A 278 42.40 -27.72 -22.08
CA THR A 278 43.47 -26.89 -21.49
C THR A 278 42.96 -26.19 -20.23
N ALA A 279 43.87 -25.92 -19.28
CA ALA A 279 43.52 -25.15 -18.07
C ALA A 279 42.93 -23.77 -18.43
N TRP A 280 43.41 -23.17 -19.52
CA TRP A 280 42.87 -21.92 -20.06
C TRP A 280 41.42 -22.07 -20.51
N ARG A 281 41.10 -23.03 -21.40
CA ARG A 281 39.73 -23.26 -21.87
C ARG A 281 38.77 -23.64 -20.74
N ALA A 282 39.22 -24.45 -19.78
CA ALA A 282 38.43 -24.76 -18.59
C ALA A 282 38.12 -23.50 -17.77
N PHE A 283 39.10 -22.61 -17.57
CA PHE A 283 38.88 -21.32 -16.91
C PHE A 283 37.88 -20.43 -17.68
N LEU A 284 37.98 -20.37 -19.00
CA LEU A 284 37.05 -19.60 -19.84
C LEU A 284 35.60 -20.09 -19.68
N LEU A 285 35.40 -21.41 -19.78
CA LEU A 285 34.09 -22.04 -19.65
C LEU A 285 33.49 -21.80 -18.26
N MET A 286 34.28 -22.04 -17.21
CA MET A 286 33.85 -21.83 -15.83
C MET A 286 33.46 -20.37 -15.57
N THR A 287 34.15 -19.41 -16.20
CA THR A 287 33.86 -17.97 -16.13
C THR A 287 32.60 -17.60 -16.90
N MET A 288 32.40 -18.20 -18.08
CA MET A 288 31.20 -18.02 -18.89
C MET A 288 29.94 -18.44 -18.11
N VAL A 289 29.97 -19.60 -17.46
CA VAL A 289 28.84 -20.10 -16.65
C VAL A 289 28.70 -19.33 -15.33
N ALA A 290 29.81 -18.85 -14.75
CA ALA A 290 29.79 -18.07 -13.51
C ALA A 290 29.11 -16.70 -13.71
N THR A 291 29.23 -16.11 -14.90
CA THR A 291 28.71 -14.76 -15.17
C THR A 291 27.18 -14.67 -14.96
N PRO A 292 26.34 -15.54 -15.58
CA PRO A 292 24.90 -15.61 -15.29
C PRO A 292 24.56 -15.83 -13.81
N VAL A 293 25.34 -16.67 -13.12
CA VAL A 293 25.15 -16.93 -11.68
C VAL A 293 25.37 -15.66 -10.86
N VAL A 294 26.47 -14.95 -11.12
CA VAL A 294 26.80 -13.68 -10.44
C VAL A 294 25.71 -12.64 -10.70
N ILE A 295 25.27 -12.50 -11.96
CA ILE A 295 24.17 -11.58 -12.33
C ILE A 295 22.89 -11.94 -11.56
N GLY A 296 22.50 -13.21 -11.56
CA GLY A 296 21.32 -13.67 -10.85
C GLY A 296 21.39 -13.39 -9.35
N ARG A 297 22.55 -13.62 -8.73
CA ARG A 297 22.74 -13.35 -7.30
C ARG A 297 22.76 -11.88 -6.95
N TYR A 298 23.37 -11.06 -7.78
CA TYR A 298 23.35 -9.61 -7.62
C TYR A 298 21.91 -9.07 -7.71
N LEU A 299 21.12 -9.53 -8.69
CA LEU A 299 19.72 -9.15 -8.84
C LEU A 299 18.87 -9.62 -7.65
N ARG A 300 19.13 -10.81 -7.09
CA ARG A 300 18.48 -11.27 -5.85
C ARG A 300 18.80 -10.34 -4.67
N GLY A 301 20.07 -10.00 -4.48
CA GLY A 301 20.49 -9.09 -3.40
C GLY A 301 19.81 -7.72 -3.51
N ARG A 302 19.70 -7.18 -4.74
CA ARG A 302 18.97 -5.93 -5.01
C ARG A 302 17.49 -6.02 -4.66
N ARG A 303 16.82 -7.13 -5.00
CA ARG A 303 15.40 -7.33 -4.67
C ARG A 303 15.17 -7.42 -3.17
N LEU A 304 15.98 -8.21 -2.46
CA LEU A 304 15.90 -8.34 -1.01
C LEU A 304 16.15 -7.00 -0.30
N ALA A 305 17.14 -6.22 -0.76
CA ALA A 305 17.41 -4.90 -0.21
C ALA A 305 16.21 -3.94 -0.39
N ALA A 306 15.58 -3.95 -1.57
CA ALA A 306 14.40 -3.12 -1.84
C ALA A 306 13.17 -3.57 -1.03
N GLU A 307 13.00 -4.88 -0.80
CA GLU A 307 11.95 -5.41 0.06
C GLU A 307 12.15 -4.97 1.52
N LEU A 308 13.39 -5.07 2.03
CA LEU A 308 13.74 -4.61 3.38
C LEU A 308 13.50 -3.11 3.56
N GLU A 309 13.89 -2.29 2.58
CA GLU A 309 13.64 -0.85 2.61
C GLU A 309 12.14 -0.55 2.69
N ARG A 310 11.31 -1.25 1.90
CA ARG A 310 9.84 -1.11 1.94
C ARG A 310 9.23 -1.54 3.27
N THR A 311 9.76 -2.61 3.90
CA THR A 311 9.29 -3.01 5.22
C THR A 311 9.64 -1.98 6.28
N MET A 312 10.86 -1.42 6.24
CA MET A 312 11.31 -0.39 7.17
C MET A 312 10.50 0.90 7.01
N THR A 313 10.19 1.33 5.79
CA THR A 313 9.34 2.52 5.59
C THR A 313 7.92 2.31 6.11
N ARG A 314 7.32 1.14 5.86
CA ARG A 314 6.00 0.79 6.39
C ARG A 314 5.97 0.76 7.93
N GLU A 315 7.02 0.23 8.56
CA GLU A 315 7.14 0.22 10.02
C GLU A 315 7.31 1.63 10.57
N ALA A 316 8.16 2.45 9.96
CA ALA A 316 8.35 3.85 10.34
C ALA A 316 7.05 4.66 10.22
N GLU A 317 6.29 4.48 9.14
CA GLU A 317 4.97 5.12 8.96
C GLU A 317 3.99 4.71 10.05
N LYS A 318 3.94 3.41 10.39
CA LYS A 318 3.11 2.91 11.50
C LYS A 318 3.51 3.51 12.84
N HIS A 319 4.81 3.61 13.11
CA HIS A 319 5.32 4.22 14.35
C HIS A 319 4.98 5.72 14.45
N ILE A 320 5.12 6.47 13.35
CA ILE A 320 4.76 7.89 13.31
C ILE A 320 3.25 8.06 13.52
N ALA A 321 2.42 7.23 12.87
CA ALA A 321 0.97 7.27 13.04
C ALA A 321 0.54 6.94 14.49
N ALA A 322 1.18 5.95 15.13
CA ALA A 322 0.92 5.60 16.52
C ALA A 322 1.31 6.74 17.48
N ARG A 323 2.48 7.36 17.29
CA ARG A 323 2.91 8.53 18.07
C ARG A 323 1.96 9.71 17.92
N MET A 324 1.58 10.06 16.68
CA MET A 324 0.61 11.14 16.45
C MET A 324 -0.75 10.88 17.11
N ARG A 325 -1.20 9.62 17.20
CA ARG A 325 -2.42 9.27 17.93
C ARG A 325 -2.25 9.43 19.44
N ALA A 326 -1.14 8.95 20.00
CA ALA A 326 -0.81 9.10 21.41
C ALA A 326 -0.71 10.57 21.81
N ASP A 327 0.01 11.38 21.03
CA ASP A 327 0.17 12.82 21.29
C ASP A 327 -1.18 13.55 21.26
N ARG A 328 -2.07 13.21 20.32
CA ARG A 328 -3.43 13.79 20.26
C ARG A 328 -4.28 13.41 21.47
N LEU A 329 -4.15 12.19 21.99
CA LEU A 329 -4.89 11.75 23.17
C LEU A 329 -4.35 12.44 24.43
N ALA A 330 -3.02 12.51 24.59
CA ALA A 330 -2.38 13.22 25.69
C ALA A 330 -2.75 14.71 25.69
N GLU A 331 -2.81 15.35 24.52
CA GLU A 331 -3.22 16.74 24.38
C GLU A 331 -4.68 16.96 24.76
N ARG A 332 -5.59 16.06 24.33
CA ARG A 332 -7.00 16.13 24.75
C ARG A 332 -7.17 16.01 26.26
N GLU A 333 -6.41 15.12 26.90
CA GLU A 333 -6.43 14.94 28.34
C GLU A 333 -5.88 16.18 29.08
N ARG A 334 -4.80 16.77 28.55
CA ARG A 334 -4.24 18.03 29.07
C ARG A 334 -5.25 19.17 28.98
N ILE A 335 -5.87 19.38 27.82
CA ILE A 335 -6.90 20.41 27.63
C ILE A 335 -8.06 20.18 28.60
N ALA A 336 -8.53 18.94 28.77
CA ALA A 336 -9.61 18.63 29.72
C ALA A 336 -9.24 18.99 31.17
N ARG A 337 -8.00 18.70 31.60
CA ARG A 337 -7.50 19.10 32.93
C ARG A 337 -7.37 20.60 33.09
N ASP A 338 -6.75 21.30 32.14
CA ASP A 338 -6.58 22.76 32.21
C ASP A 338 -7.94 23.47 32.26
N VAL A 339 -8.90 23.01 31.45
CA VAL A 339 -10.29 23.51 31.49
C VAL A 339 -10.94 23.21 32.83
N HIS A 340 -10.77 22.01 33.39
CA HIS A 340 -11.32 21.69 34.71
C HIS A 340 -10.78 22.60 35.80
N ASP A 341 -9.46 22.77 35.86
CA ASP A 341 -8.81 23.54 36.92
C ASP A 341 -9.22 25.02 36.86
N ILE A 342 -9.24 25.60 35.65
CA ILE A 342 -9.68 26.97 35.44
C ILE A 342 -11.15 27.13 35.83
N VAL A 343 -12.05 26.27 35.34
CA VAL A 343 -13.49 26.42 35.57
C VAL A 343 -13.83 26.14 37.04
N ALA A 344 -13.26 25.11 37.65
CA ALA A 344 -13.46 24.78 39.06
C ALA A 344 -12.99 25.93 39.97
N HIS A 345 -11.85 26.55 39.66
CA HIS A 345 -11.34 27.69 40.42
C HIS A 345 -12.25 28.92 40.32
N HIS A 346 -12.66 29.31 39.12
CA HIS A 346 -13.47 30.53 38.92
C HIS A 346 -14.92 30.37 39.42
N VAL A 347 -15.56 29.24 39.11
CA VAL A 347 -16.94 28.98 39.56
C VAL A 347 -16.95 28.74 41.08
N GLY A 348 -15.96 28.02 41.62
CA GLY A 348 -15.80 27.84 43.07
C GLY A 348 -15.63 29.18 43.81
N ALA A 349 -14.81 30.09 43.29
CA ALA A 349 -14.65 31.43 43.86
C ALA A 349 -15.95 32.26 43.76
N MET A 350 -16.71 32.13 42.66
CA MET A 350 -18.00 32.79 42.51
C MET A 350 -19.02 32.29 43.55
N VAL A 351 -19.12 30.97 43.72
CA VAL A 351 -19.99 30.33 44.73
C VAL A 351 -19.60 30.78 46.14
N LEU A 352 -18.30 30.82 46.46
CA LEU A 352 -17.81 31.26 47.76
C LEU A 352 -18.16 32.73 48.03
N ARG A 353 -17.95 33.62 47.04
CA ARG A 353 -18.28 35.06 47.15
C ARG A 353 -19.79 35.28 47.26
N ALA A 354 -20.60 34.53 46.51
CA ALA A 354 -22.05 34.58 46.60
C ALA A 354 -22.56 34.15 47.98
N GLY A 355 -21.99 33.07 48.54
CA GLY A 355 -22.29 32.61 49.90
C GLY A 355 -21.88 33.62 50.98
N ALA A 356 -20.70 34.24 50.84
CA ALA A 356 -20.24 35.26 51.78
C ALA A 356 -21.12 36.53 51.74
N ALA A 357 -21.51 36.98 50.55
CA ALA A 357 -22.42 38.12 50.38
C ALA A 357 -23.81 37.83 50.96
N GLN A 358 -24.33 36.62 50.76
CA GLN A 358 -25.61 36.18 51.33
C GLN A 358 -25.61 36.27 52.85
N TYR A 359 -24.51 35.92 53.52
CA TYR A 359 -24.44 35.93 54.99
C TYR A 359 -24.36 37.34 55.59
N ALA A 360 -23.92 38.33 54.82
CA ALA A 360 -23.79 39.72 55.25
C ALA A 360 -25.05 40.57 55.01
N LEU A 361 -26.03 40.05 54.28
CA LEU A 361 -27.27 40.74 53.90
C LEU A 361 -28.47 40.27 54.75
N PRO A 362 -29.38 41.17 55.15
CA PRO A 362 -30.65 40.77 55.76
C PRO A 362 -31.56 40.02 54.76
N PRO A 363 -32.54 39.23 55.25
CA PRO A 363 -33.45 38.47 54.39
C PRO A 363 -34.18 39.38 53.40
N GLY A 364 -34.23 38.98 52.12
CA GLY A 364 -34.88 39.74 51.06
C GLY A 364 -34.46 39.32 49.65
N PRO A 365 -34.99 39.98 48.61
CA PRO A 365 -34.85 39.54 47.22
C PRO A 365 -33.41 39.46 46.70
N VAL A 366 -32.49 40.24 47.29
CA VAL A 366 -31.05 40.18 46.95
C VAL A 366 -30.37 38.96 47.58
N ALA A 367 -30.77 38.57 48.80
CA ALA A 367 -30.27 37.37 49.46
C ALA A 367 -30.75 36.08 48.76
N ASP A 368 -31.99 36.09 48.26
CA ASP A 368 -32.56 34.98 47.48
C ASP A 368 -31.84 34.82 46.13
N ALA A 369 -31.58 35.91 45.42
CA ALA A 369 -30.81 35.88 44.17
C ALA A 369 -29.38 35.34 44.36
N LEU A 370 -28.72 35.66 45.49
CA LEU A 370 -27.40 35.12 45.83
C LEU A 370 -27.46 33.62 46.20
N ALA A 371 -28.55 33.17 46.82
CA ALA A 371 -28.80 31.76 47.09
C ALA A 371 -28.94 30.96 45.79
N ASP A 372 -29.67 31.51 44.81
CA ASP A 372 -29.83 30.92 43.48
C ASP A 372 -28.51 30.85 42.71
N ILE A 373 -27.68 31.90 42.77
CA ILE A 373 -26.33 31.90 42.17
C ILE A 373 -25.45 30.82 42.80
N ARG A 374 -25.54 30.64 44.13
CA ARG A 374 -24.78 29.61 44.86
C ARG A 374 -25.22 28.20 44.46
N ALA A 375 -26.53 27.95 44.42
CA ALA A 375 -27.10 26.65 44.03
C ALA A 375 -26.78 26.32 42.57
N THR A 376 -26.94 27.27 41.66
CA THR A 376 -26.61 27.12 40.24
C THR A 376 -25.12 26.85 40.03
N GLY A 377 -24.24 27.55 40.77
CA GLY A 377 -22.80 27.32 40.70
C GLY A 377 -22.37 25.94 41.23
N HIS A 378 -23.03 25.40 42.26
CA HIS A 378 -22.82 24.02 42.70
C HIS A 378 -23.25 23.00 41.65
N GLN A 379 -24.43 23.19 41.05
CA GLN A 379 -24.94 22.30 40.00
C GLN A 379 -23.99 22.26 38.78
N VAL A 380 -23.47 23.41 38.37
CA VAL A 380 -22.50 23.51 37.25
C VAL A 380 -21.18 22.78 37.57
N LEU A 381 -20.69 22.86 38.81
CA LEU A 381 -19.48 22.15 39.24
C LEU A 381 -19.69 20.63 39.28
N GLU A 382 -20.88 20.16 39.69
CA GLU A 382 -21.24 18.74 39.65
C GLU A 382 -21.37 18.22 38.22
N ASP A 383 -22.07 18.94 37.33
CA ASP A 383 -22.23 18.57 35.93
C ASP A 383 -20.86 18.51 35.21
N LEU A 384 -19.93 19.43 35.51
CA LEU A 384 -18.57 19.40 35.00
C LEU A 384 -17.75 18.19 35.48
N ARG A 385 -17.85 17.83 36.77
CA ARG A 385 -17.20 16.62 37.30
C ARG A 385 -17.75 15.35 36.66
N GLY A 386 -19.06 15.29 36.44
CA GLY A 386 -19.71 14.18 35.73
C GLY A 386 -19.20 14.03 34.29
N LEU A 387 -19.12 15.13 33.54
CA LEU A 387 -18.61 15.11 32.16
C LEU A 387 -17.13 14.71 32.06
N LEU A 388 -16.31 15.09 33.04
CA LEU A 388 -14.88 14.76 33.04
C LEU A 388 -14.60 13.31 33.45
N ASN A 389 -15.39 12.73 34.34
CA ASN A 389 -15.30 11.30 34.65
C ASN A 389 -15.54 10.44 33.39
N VAL A 390 -16.43 10.87 32.50
CA VAL A 390 -16.70 10.20 31.21
C VAL A 390 -15.55 10.35 30.20
N LEU A 391 -14.80 11.46 30.26
CA LEU A 391 -13.67 11.70 29.34
C LEU A 391 -12.36 11.06 29.81
N ARG A 392 -12.27 10.66 31.09
CA ARG A 392 -11.03 10.17 31.72
C ARG A 392 -10.88 8.65 31.68
N ASP A 393 -11.97 7.90 31.49
CA ASP A 393 -11.96 6.44 31.45
C ASP A 393 -12.67 5.90 30.20
N PRO A 394 -11.94 5.38 29.20
CA PRO A 394 -12.53 4.70 28.05
C PRO A 394 -13.01 3.26 28.36
N ASP A 395 -12.70 2.71 29.54
CA ASP A 395 -13.19 1.42 30.04
C ASP A 395 -13.53 1.54 31.54
N PRO A 396 -14.80 1.80 31.93
CA PRO A 396 -15.16 1.93 33.34
C PRO A 396 -15.20 0.55 34.03
N PRO A 397 -14.85 0.44 35.33
CA PRO A 397 -15.04 -0.78 36.09
C PRO A 397 -16.54 -1.14 36.22
N ASP A 398 -16.85 -2.43 36.08
CA ASP A 398 -18.21 -3.02 36.05
C ASP A 398 -19.11 -2.78 37.30
N ASP A 399 -18.63 -2.06 38.31
CA ASP A 399 -19.23 -1.99 39.66
C ASP A 399 -19.62 -0.56 40.11
N LEU A 400 -20.27 0.22 39.23
CA LEU A 400 -21.15 1.28 39.71
C LEU A 400 -22.58 0.73 39.76
N PRO A 401 -23.34 0.88 40.87
CA PRO A 401 -24.75 0.52 40.86
C PRO A 401 -25.44 1.45 39.87
N LEU A 402 -25.64 0.96 38.65
CA LEU A 402 -26.43 1.65 37.64
C LEU A 402 -27.85 1.75 38.20
N ALA A 403 -28.22 2.96 38.64
CA ALA A 403 -29.63 3.29 38.86
C ALA A 403 -30.41 2.83 37.63
N GLU A 404 -31.53 2.14 37.84
CA GLU A 404 -32.27 1.61 36.71
C GLU A 404 -32.68 2.79 35.82
N PRO A 405 -32.61 2.66 34.49
CA PRO A 405 -32.78 3.82 33.61
C PRO A 405 -34.17 4.49 33.71
N ALA A 406 -35.15 3.78 34.27
CA ALA A 406 -36.48 4.28 34.62
C ALA A 406 -36.47 5.22 35.85
N ASP A 407 -35.59 4.97 36.83
CA ASP A 407 -35.51 5.74 38.07
C ASP A 407 -35.05 7.18 37.83
N LEU A 408 -34.18 7.39 36.84
CA LEU A 408 -33.70 8.73 36.46
C LEU A 408 -34.83 9.66 35.99
N VAL A 409 -35.85 9.12 35.33
CA VAL A 409 -37.02 9.89 34.86
C VAL A 409 -37.97 10.17 36.03
N VAL A 410 -38.17 9.18 36.90
CA VAL A 410 -38.99 9.31 38.11
C VAL A 410 -38.41 10.40 39.01
N ASP A 411 -37.11 10.37 39.26
CA ASP A 411 -36.40 11.38 40.05
C ASP A 411 -36.52 12.79 39.46
N ALA A 412 -36.44 12.92 38.14
CA ALA A 412 -36.60 14.21 37.46
C ALA A 412 -38.02 14.76 37.63
N VAL A 413 -39.04 13.91 37.52
CA VAL A 413 -40.44 14.27 37.75
C VAL A 413 -40.69 14.63 39.21
N GLU A 414 -40.14 13.87 40.16
CA GLU A 414 -40.30 14.14 41.59
C GLU A 414 -39.71 15.50 41.99
N ARG A 415 -38.50 15.83 41.51
CA ARG A 415 -37.89 17.15 41.73
C ARG A 415 -38.74 18.29 41.17
N MET A 416 -39.31 18.12 39.98
CA MET A 416 -40.12 19.16 39.34
C MET A 416 -41.51 19.29 39.95
N THR A 417 -42.04 18.20 40.52
CA THR A 417 -43.25 18.21 41.34
C THR A 417 -43.01 19.00 42.62
N ALA A 418 -41.87 18.78 43.29
CA ALA A 418 -41.47 19.57 44.47
C ALA A 418 -41.26 21.06 44.16
N ALA A 419 -40.87 21.39 42.92
CA ALA A 419 -40.77 22.76 42.42
C ALA A 419 -42.12 23.41 42.06
N GLY A 420 -43.23 22.69 42.21
CA GLY A 420 -44.59 23.24 42.12
C GLY A 420 -45.37 22.89 40.85
N LEU A 421 -44.89 21.99 39.99
CA LEU A 421 -45.69 21.48 38.85
C LEU A 421 -46.64 20.35 39.28
N ARG A 422 -47.83 20.27 38.66
CA ARG A 422 -48.75 19.13 38.82
C ARG A 422 -48.51 18.11 37.72
N ILE A 423 -47.69 17.10 37.99
CA ILE A 423 -47.21 16.17 36.96
C ILE A 423 -47.94 14.83 37.05
N LYS A 424 -48.54 14.40 35.94
CA LYS A 424 -49.05 13.04 35.73
C LYS A 424 -48.04 12.27 34.88
N LEU A 425 -47.44 11.23 35.46
CA LEU A 425 -46.46 10.37 34.79
C LEU A 425 -47.10 9.06 34.34
N ASP A 426 -47.07 8.79 33.03
CA ASP A 426 -47.40 7.49 32.41
C ASP A 426 -46.10 6.86 31.89
N LEU A 427 -45.55 5.92 32.66
CA LEU A 427 -44.32 5.21 32.34
C LEU A 427 -44.67 3.77 31.92
N ASP A 428 -44.45 3.44 30.65
CA ASP A 428 -44.57 2.05 30.17
C ASP A 428 -43.47 1.19 30.81
N PRO A 429 -43.79 0.10 31.54
CA PRO A 429 -42.78 -0.78 32.14
C PRO A 429 -41.71 -1.26 31.17
N LYS A 430 -42.04 -1.37 29.87
CA LYS A 430 -41.09 -1.80 28.83
C LYS A 430 -39.94 -0.82 28.62
N THR A 431 -40.04 0.43 29.08
CA THR A 431 -38.94 1.41 28.98
C THR A 431 -37.71 1.01 29.78
N ALA A 432 -37.83 0.11 30.77
CA ALA A 432 -36.69 -0.45 31.49
C ALA A 432 -35.71 -1.21 30.56
N HIS A 433 -36.18 -1.69 29.41
CA HIS A 433 -35.36 -2.37 28.41
C HIS A 433 -34.63 -1.43 27.43
N ALA A 434 -34.81 -0.12 27.56
CA ALA A 434 -34.09 0.84 26.71
C ALA A 434 -32.60 0.90 27.10
N PRO A 435 -31.66 0.97 26.13
CA PRO A 435 -30.24 1.12 26.43
C PRO A 435 -29.97 2.35 27.31
N LEU A 436 -29.03 2.23 28.24
CA LEU A 436 -28.69 3.29 29.20
C LEU A 436 -28.47 4.67 28.57
N VAL A 437 -27.79 4.72 27.42
CA VAL A 437 -27.51 5.95 26.68
C VAL A 437 -28.81 6.63 26.21
N VAL A 438 -29.78 5.84 25.77
CA VAL A 438 -31.09 6.33 25.30
C VAL A 438 -31.93 6.82 26.49
N SER A 439 -31.94 6.06 27.58
CA SER A 439 -32.70 6.40 28.79
C SER A 439 -32.15 7.64 29.51
N THR A 440 -30.83 7.78 29.61
CA THR A 440 -30.18 8.98 30.14
C THR A 440 -30.53 10.22 29.30
N SER A 441 -30.56 10.06 27.97
CA SER A 441 -30.94 11.14 27.04
C SER A 441 -32.43 11.51 27.18
N ALA A 442 -33.30 10.51 27.36
CA ALA A 442 -34.72 10.71 27.63
C ALA A 442 -34.96 11.46 28.95
N ALA A 443 -34.29 11.06 30.03
CA ALA A 443 -34.37 11.73 31.33
C ALA A 443 -33.95 13.20 31.25
N ARG A 444 -32.86 13.51 30.52
CA ARG A 444 -32.41 14.89 30.29
C ARG A 444 -33.39 15.70 29.42
N ILE A 445 -34.05 15.07 28.44
CA ILE A 445 -35.11 15.72 27.66
C ILE A 445 -36.33 16.02 28.53
N VAL A 446 -36.78 15.08 29.36
CA VAL A 446 -37.89 15.28 30.29
C VAL A 446 -37.57 16.39 31.29
N GLN A 447 -36.39 16.39 31.89
CA GLN A 447 -35.97 17.41 32.85
C GLN A 447 -35.98 18.81 32.23
N GLU A 448 -35.39 18.98 31.05
CA GLU A 448 -35.33 20.25 30.34
C GLU A 448 -36.73 20.70 29.88
N ALA A 449 -37.57 19.77 29.43
CA ALA A 449 -38.96 20.06 29.07
C ALA A 449 -39.77 20.56 30.29
N LEU A 450 -39.68 19.88 31.44
CA LEU A 450 -40.35 20.29 32.67
C LEU A 450 -39.82 21.63 33.20
N THR A 451 -38.51 21.88 33.10
CA THR A 451 -37.90 23.16 33.45
C THR A 451 -38.45 24.28 32.57
N ASN A 452 -38.61 24.03 31.27
CA ASN A 452 -39.23 24.98 30.34
C ASN A 452 -40.71 25.23 30.70
N VAL A 453 -41.47 24.20 31.08
CA VAL A 453 -42.85 24.39 31.53
C VAL A 453 -42.90 25.23 32.81
N LEU A 454 -42.07 24.94 33.81
CA LEU A 454 -42.02 25.73 35.04
C LEU A 454 -41.66 27.19 34.76
N LYS A 455 -40.70 27.44 33.87
CA LYS A 455 -40.27 28.78 33.49
C LYS A 455 -41.33 29.57 32.70
N HIS A 456 -42.04 28.92 31.79
CA HIS A 456 -42.91 29.59 30.82
C HIS A 456 -44.40 29.53 31.15
N ALA A 457 -44.85 28.53 31.92
CA ALA A 457 -46.23 28.39 32.36
C ALA A 457 -46.43 28.67 33.86
N GLY A 458 -45.35 28.57 34.65
CA GLY A 458 -45.34 28.87 36.08
C GLY A 458 -45.79 27.70 36.97
N PRO A 459 -45.62 27.84 38.31
CA PRO A 459 -46.09 26.86 39.27
C PRO A 459 -47.60 26.63 39.19
N GLY A 460 -48.05 25.40 39.51
CA GLY A 460 -49.45 24.98 39.43
C GLY A 460 -49.91 24.57 38.04
N THR A 461 -49.02 24.55 37.03
CA THR A 461 -49.34 24.06 35.69
C THR A 461 -49.50 22.54 35.67
N ASP A 462 -50.59 22.07 35.06
CA ASP A 462 -50.81 20.64 34.79
C ASP A 462 -49.94 20.16 33.63
N VAL A 463 -49.17 19.11 33.88
CA VAL A 463 -48.25 18.51 32.90
C VAL A 463 -48.48 17.00 32.83
N GLU A 464 -48.61 16.47 31.62
CA GLU A 464 -48.64 15.04 31.34
C GLU A 464 -47.31 14.63 30.71
N VAL A 465 -46.62 13.70 31.35
CA VAL A 465 -45.36 13.12 30.88
C VAL A 465 -45.61 11.67 30.57
N ARG A 466 -45.37 11.26 29.32
CA ARG A 466 -45.53 9.89 28.88
C ARG A 466 -44.25 9.37 28.24
N LEU A 467 -43.81 8.19 28.66
CA LEU A 467 -42.73 7.48 28.00
C LEU A 467 -43.23 6.09 27.60
N ALA A 468 -43.13 5.78 26.31
CA ALA A 468 -43.59 4.52 25.75
C ALA A 468 -42.49 3.89 24.88
N LEU A 469 -42.33 2.57 24.98
CA LEU A 469 -41.43 1.84 24.11
C LEU A 469 -42.21 1.31 22.89
N GLU A 470 -42.06 1.97 21.74
CA GLU A 470 -42.74 1.59 20.51
C GLU A 470 -41.78 0.90 19.54
N ARG A 471 -41.94 -0.42 19.39
CA ARG A 471 -41.10 -1.29 18.54
C ARG A 471 -39.62 -1.25 18.93
N ARG A 472 -38.84 -0.32 18.36
CA ARG A 472 -37.40 -0.10 18.60
C ARG A 472 -37.10 1.38 18.85
N ARG A 473 -38.07 2.12 19.37
CA ARG A 473 -37.96 3.55 19.64
C ARG A 473 -38.55 3.85 21.01
N LEU A 474 -37.86 4.66 21.78
CA LEU A 474 -38.38 5.27 22.99
C LEU A 474 -39.05 6.60 22.59
N VAL A 475 -40.35 6.70 22.82
CA VAL A 475 -41.14 7.91 22.57
C VAL A 475 -41.36 8.62 23.89
N VAL A 476 -40.97 9.89 23.96
CA VAL A 476 -41.13 10.77 25.12
C VAL A 476 -42.07 11.89 24.73
N GLU A 477 -43.18 12.03 25.46
CA GLU A 477 -44.18 13.07 25.26
C GLU A 477 -44.30 13.89 26.54
N VAL A 478 -44.23 15.21 26.41
CA VAL A 478 -44.43 16.17 27.51
C VAL A 478 -45.41 17.22 27.05
N ASP A 479 -46.60 17.20 27.63
CA ASP A 479 -47.69 18.11 27.31
C ASP A 479 -48.06 18.93 28.54
N ASN A 480 -48.18 20.25 28.39
CA ASN A 480 -48.67 21.12 29.47
C ASN A 480 -49.95 21.85 29.07
N GLY A 481 -50.78 22.15 30.08
CA GLY A 481 -51.95 23.01 29.95
C GLY A 481 -51.59 24.49 29.73
N PRO A 482 -52.58 25.36 29.41
CA PRO A 482 -52.35 26.79 29.31
C PRO A 482 -51.81 27.38 30.62
N PRO A 483 -50.98 28.43 30.55
CA PRO A 483 -50.43 29.09 31.74
C PRO A 483 -51.55 29.62 32.64
N ALA A 484 -51.45 29.40 33.95
CA ALA A 484 -52.43 29.87 34.93
C ALA A 484 -52.38 31.40 35.15
N ALA A 485 -51.25 32.04 34.82
CA ALA A 485 -51.05 33.49 34.85
C ALA A 485 -50.12 33.92 33.68
N PRO A 486 -50.17 35.20 33.24
CA PRO A 486 -49.25 35.69 32.21
C PRO A 486 -47.79 35.51 32.65
N PRO A 487 -46.89 35.02 31.77
CA PRO A 487 -45.51 34.73 32.16
C PRO A 487 -44.79 36.01 32.61
N ALA A 488 -44.15 35.96 33.78
CA ALA A 488 -43.18 36.98 34.16
C ALA A 488 -42.06 36.98 33.12
N GLY A 489 -41.75 38.15 32.55
CA GLY A 489 -40.77 38.33 31.47
C GLY A 489 -39.34 38.06 31.92
N LEU A 490 -39.02 36.80 32.19
CA LEU A 490 -37.68 36.34 32.52
C LEU A 490 -36.84 36.26 31.23
N PRO A 491 -35.58 36.76 31.23
CA PRO A 491 -34.70 36.60 30.10
C PRO A 491 -34.52 35.10 29.76
N SER A 492 -34.78 34.75 28.51
CA SER A 492 -34.65 33.39 28.00
C SER A 492 -33.49 33.35 27.01
N SER A 493 -32.54 32.44 27.21
CA SER A 493 -31.44 32.20 26.29
C SER A 493 -31.90 31.59 24.96
N GLY A 494 -33.16 31.13 24.85
CA GLY A 494 -33.71 30.51 23.63
C GLY A 494 -33.09 29.16 23.25
N GLN A 495 -32.20 28.61 24.09
CA GLN A 495 -31.38 27.44 23.75
C GLN A 495 -31.97 26.09 24.21
N GLY A 496 -33.03 26.07 25.02
CA GLY A 496 -33.60 24.83 25.57
C GLY A 496 -34.07 23.85 24.47
N ILE A 497 -34.92 24.31 23.54
CA ILE A 497 -35.42 23.46 22.44
C ILE A 497 -34.32 23.08 21.43
N PRO A 498 -33.44 23.99 20.96
CA PRO A 498 -32.29 23.62 20.14
C PRO A 498 -31.40 22.55 20.78
N GLY A 499 -31.05 22.70 22.06
CA GLY A 499 -30.22 21.72 22.77
C GLY A 499 -30.89 20.36 22.93
N MET A 500 -32.22 20.32 23.16
CA MET A 500 -32.97 19.06 23.17
C MET A 500 -33.02 18.40 21.78
N ARG A 501 -33.14 19.19 20.69
CA ARG A 501 -33.11 18.66 19.31
C ARG A 501 -31.74 18.07 18.96
N GLU A 502 -30.66 18.76 19.32
CA GLU A 502 -29.30 18.27 19.09
C GLU A 502 -29.06 16.95 19.82
N ARG A 503 -29.51 16.83 21.07
CA ARG A 503 -29.43 15.57 21.84
C ARG A 503 -30.23 14.44 21.20
N ALA A 504 -31.45 14.69 20.74
CA ALA A 504 -32.23 13.69 20.02
C ALA A 504 -31.55 13.27 18.70
N ALA A 505 -31.02 14.24 17.95
CA ALA A 505 -30.34 14.01 16.68
C ALA A 505 -29.02 13.23 16.83
N ALA A 506 -28.28 13.43 17.93
CA ALA A 506 -27.05 12.68 18.25
C ALA A 506 -27.29 11.17 18.38
N LEU A 507 -28.52 10.76 18.72
CA LEU A 507 -28.95 9.37 18.76
C LEU A 507 -29.67 8.92 17.47
N GLY A 508 -29.72 9.74 16.42
CA GLY A 508 -30.50 9.45 15.20
C GLY A 508 -32.01 9.58 15.40
N GLY A 509 -32.44 10.26 16.47
CA GLY A 509 -33.82 10.54 16.80
C GLY A 509 -34.31 11.90 16.30
N THR A 510 -35.56 12.22 16.63
CA THR A 510 -36.21 13.49 16.27
C THR A 510 -36.90 14.12 17.47
N LEU A 511 -37.07 15.44 17.46
CA LEU A 511 -37.82 16.17 18.47
C LEU A 511 -38.66 17.28 17.85
N ILE A 512 -39.95 17.27 18.17
CA ILE A 512 -40.95 18.23 17.71
C ILE A 512 -41.51 18.95 18.94
N ALA A 513 -41.51 20.28 18.91
CA ALA A 513 -42.12 21.12 19.93
C ALA A 513 -43.11 22.07 19.25
N ARG A 514 -44.35 22.11 19.73
CA ARG A 514 -45.44 22.89 19.09
C ARG A 514 -46.50 23.36 20.09
N PRO A 515 -47.18 24.49 19.83
CA PRO A 515 -48.36 24.89 20.59
C PRO A 515 -49.50 23.88 20.45
N ARG A 516 -50.32 23.72 21.50
CA ARG A 516 -51.51 22.87 21.46
C ARG A 516 -52.77 23.66 21.04
N PRO A 517 -53.74 23.01 20.36
CA PRO A 517 -55.01 23.65 19.94
C PRO A 517 -55.89 24.20 21.07
N GLY A 518 -55.63 23.81 22.33
CA GLY A 518 -56.35 24.28 23.54
C GLY A 518 -55.53 25.17 24.46
N GLY A 519 -54.39 25.70 23.99
CA GLY A 519 -53.40 26.38 24.82
C GLY A 519 -52.39 25.42 25.45
N GLY A 520 -51.23 25.96 25.86
CA GLY A 520 -50.08 25.17 26.32
C GLY A 520 -49.20 24.65 25.18
N TRP A 521 -48.23 23.80 25.51
CA TRP A 521 -47.24 23.26 24.57
C TRP A 521 -47.19 21.73 24.61
N SER A 522 -46.75 21.16 23.50
CA SER A 522 -46.52 19.73 23.32
C SER A 522 -45.12 19.51 22.78
N LEU A 523 -44.35 18.66 23.47
CA LEU A 523 -43.03 18.22 23.06
C LEU A 523 -43.04 16.70 22.88
N ILE A 524 -42.63 16.25 21.70
CA ILE A 524 -42.55 14.83 21.35
C ILE A 524 -41.14 14.55 20.87
N ALA A 525 -40.43 13.65 21.56
CA ALA A 525 -39.12 13.16 21.17
C ALA A 525 -39.17 11.67 20.85
N THR A 526 -38.55 11.26 19.74
CA THR A 526 -38.47 9.86 19.30
C THR A 526 -37.01 9.45 19.21
N LEU A 527 -36.58 8.53 20.07
CA LEU A 527 -35.19 8.08 20.18
C LEU A 527 -35.06 6.62 19.74
N PRO A 528 -34.29 6.28 18.70
CA PRO A 528 -34.08 4.88 18.31
C PRO A 528 -33.14 4.16 19.29
N LEU A 529 -33.35 2.86 19.49
CA LEU A 529 -32.58 2.06 20.46
C LEU A 529 -31.22 1.55 19.92
N GLY A 530 -30.83 1.90 18.69
CA GLY A 530 -29.66 1.31 18.01
C GLY A 530 -29.88 -0.17 17.64
N ASP A 531 -28.89 -0.84 17.02
CA ASP A 531 -28.97 -2.23 16.50
C ASP A 531 -28.65 -3.33 17.54
N THR A 532 -28.63 -3.02 18.83
CA THR A 532 -28.40 -4.05 19.86
C THR A 532 -29.65 -4.94 20.00
N PRO A 533 -29.54 -6.28 19.96
CA PRO A 533 -30.70 -7.16 20.11
C PRO A 533 -31.31 -7.02 21.51
N PRO A 534 -32.64 -7.01 21.65
CA PRO A 534 -33.28 -6.91 22.95
C PRO A 534 -32.97 -8.17 23.79
N GLY A 535 -32.63 -7.96 25.06
CA GLY A 535 -32.63 -9.03 26.07
C GLY A 535 -34.03 -9.65 26.19
N PRO A 536 -34.14 -10.91 26.67
CA PRO A 536 -35.38 -11.67 26.61
C PRO A 536 -36.51 -10.98 27.39
N LEU A 537 -37.62 -10.73 26.68
CA LEU A 537 -38.87 -10.18 27.24
C LEU A 537 -39.56 -11.26 28.09
N LEU A 538 -39.61 -11.06 29.41
CA LEU A 538 -40.48 -11.80 30.31
C LEU A 538 -41.72 -10.96 30.67
N GLY A 539 -42.89 -11.47 30.28
CA GLY A 539 -44.16 -11.37 30.99
C GLY A 539 -44.79 -9.99 31.25
N ASP A 540 -45.93 -9.75 30.59
CA ASP A 540 -46.88 -8.68 30.90
C ASP A 540 -47.11 -8.50 32.41
N SER A 541 -46.72 -7.35 32.96
CA SER A 541 -47.03 -6.96 34.33
C SER A 541 -47.19 -5.43 34.45
N CYS A 542 -48.40 -5.02 34.84
CA CYS A 542 -48.82 -3.77 35.49
C CYS A 542 -48.23 -2.42 35.02
N ARG A 543 -49.05 -1.61 34.34
CA ARG A 543 -48.77 -0.21 34.01
C ARG A 543 -48.73 0.65 35.29
N ILE A 544 -47.64 1.38 35.53
CA ILE A 544 -47.51 2.27 36.70
C ILE A 544 -48.11 3.63 36.33
N THR A 545 -49.31 3.93 36.81
CA THR A 545 -49.90 5.27 36.71
C THR A 545 -49.80 5.95 38.08
N ARG A 546 -48.88 6.92 38.22
CA ARG A 546 -48.78 7.74 39.45
C ARG A 546 -49.38 9.12 39.18
N THR A 547 -50.45 9.44 39.91
CA THR A 547 -50.96 10.82 40.03
C THR A 547 -50.33 11.44 41.28
N MET A 548 -49.37 12.34 41.09
CA MET A 548 -48.76 13.08 42.21
C MET A 548 -49.57 14.36 42.44
N GLY A 549 -50.64 14.25 43.24
CA GLY A 549 -51.54 15.37 43.58
C GLY A 549 -51.81 15.46 45.08
N GLU A 550 -51.48 16.64 45.64
CA GLU A 550 -51.87 17.20 46.94
C GLU A 550 -51.68 16.32 48.19
N ARG A 551 -50.57 16.53 48.91
CA ARG A 551 -50.58 16.42 50.38
C ARG A 551 -50.83 17.81 50.96
N ARG A 552 -51.89 17.90 51.77
CA ARG A 552 -52.20 19.04 52.64
C ARG A 552 -51.05 19.36 53.59
#